data_AF-A0A0G0XCQ4-F1
#
_entry.id   AF-A0A0G0XCQ4-F1
#
_cell.length_a   1.000
_cell.length_b   1.000
_cell.length_c   1.000
_cell.angle_alpha   90.00
_cell.angle_beta   90.00
_cell.angle_gamma   90.00
#
_symmetry.space_group_name_H-M   'P 1'
#
loop_
_entity.id
_entity.type
_entity.pdbx_description
1 polymer ?
#
loop_
_entity_poly.entity_id
_entity_poly.type
_entity_poly.pdbx_seq_one_letter_code
_entity_poly.pdbx_strand_id
1 'polypeptide(L)'
;MKFNASQLLENVVNSNASDLHISVGDPPYIRVNTVLQPVKDFPAMTTEDVNYFLSQLLEEDQLQLLDVNRELDFSVALGTKARFRVNAFFQKGTPSVALRLIPAVIPSLESLHLPDVLVKLCEMKQGLFLVVGPTGHGKSTTIASMIDRINETRSEHIVTVEDPIEYIFTNKKSLIEQREMYIDT
;
A
#
# COMPACT_ATOMS: atom_id res chain seq x y z
N MET A 1 -8.61 -23.74 -12.74
CA MET A 1 -8.76 -23.50 -11.29
C MET A 1 -9.12 -22.04 -11.17
N LYS A 2 -10.22 -21.64 -10.51
CA LYS A 2 -10.50 -20.20 -10.39
C LYS A 2 -9.56 -19.62 -9.32
N PHE A 3 -8.72 -18.67 -9.71
CA PHE A 3 -7.71 -18.07 -8.85
C PHE A 3 -8.37 -17.10 -7.87
N ASN A 4 -8.27 -17.39 -6.57
CA ASN A 4 -8.82 -16.51 -5.54
C ASN A 4 -7.77 -15.46 -5.14
N ALA A 5 -8.09 -14.19 -5.33
CA ALA A 5 -7.17 -13.10 -5.02
C ALA A 5 -6.76 -13.12 -3.54
N SER A 6 -7.71 -13.33 -2.63
CA SER A 6 -7.45 -13.41 -1.19
C SER A 6 -6.45 -14.50 -0.83
N GLN A 7 -6.47 -15.65 -1.50
CA GLN A 7 -5.51 -16.73 -1.23
C GLN A 7 -4.07 -16.32 -1.58
N LEU A 8 -3.87 -15.64 -2.72
CA LEU A 8 -2.56 -15.14 -3.11
C LEU A 8 -2.08 -14.04 -2.16
N LEU A 9 -2.97 -13.12 -1.77
CA LEU A 9 -2.65 -12.07 -0.80
C LEU A 9 -2.29 -12.66 0.58
N GLU A 10 -3.01 -13.68 1.05
CA GLU A 10 -2.68 -14.39 2.30
C GLU A 10 -1.32 -15.07 2.21
N ASN A 11 -0.97 -15.67 1.07
CA ASN A 11 0.35 -16.27 0.88
C ASN A 11 1.47 -15.23 0.99
N VAL A 12 1.27 -14.01 0.52
CA VAL A 12 2.24 -12.90 0.65
C VAL A 12 2.48 -12.58 2.12
N VAL A 13 1.41 -12.41 2.89
CA VAL A 13 1.49 -12.12 4.33
C VAL A 13 2.16 -13.27 5.08
N ASN A 14 1.71 -14.50 4.87
CA ASN A 14 2.22 -15.69 5.56
C ASN A 14 3.70 -15.98 5.24
N SER A 15 4.16 -15.56 4.06
CA SER A 15 5.55 -15.74 3.61
C SER A 15 6.46 -14.57 3.98
N ASN A 16 5.96 -13.56 4.70
CA ASN A 16 6.66 -12.29 4.94
C ASN A 16 7.23 -11.66 3.66
N ALA A 17 6.46 -11.75 2.56
CA ALA A 17 6.84 -11.16 1.29
C ALA A 17 6.49 -9.66 1.24
N SER A 18 7.35 -8.86 0.61
CA SER A 18 7.16 -7.42 0.42
C SER A 18 6.29 -7.11 -0.80
N ASP A 19 6.33 -7.94 -1.84
CA ASP A 19 5.62 -7.70 -3.10
C ASP A 19 5.05 -9.00 -3.67
N LEU A 20 3.97 -8.87 -4.45
CA LEU A 20 3.39 -9.90 -5.31
C LEU A 20 3.32 -9.35 -6.74
N HIS A 21 3.75 -10.14 -7.70
CA HIS A 21 3.75 -9.81 -9.12
C HIS A 21 3.00 -10.88 -9.90
N ILE A 22 2.07 -10.46 -10.75
CA ILE A 22 1.24 -11.32 -11.59
C ILE A 22 1.37 -10.86 -13.03
N SER A 23 1.69 -11.79 -13.92
CA SER A 23 1.89 -11.55 -15.35
C SER A 23 1.37 -12.74 -16.15
N VAL A 24 0.77 -12.48 -17.32
CA VAL A 24 0.36 -13.53 -18.25
C VAL A 24 1.59 -14.28 -18.77
N GLY A 25 1.52 -15.61 -18.80
CA GLY A 25 2.56 -16.51 -19.28
C GLY A 25 3.53 -17.01 -18.20
N ASP A 26 3.48 -16.42 -17.01
CA ASP A 26 4.36 -16.74 -15.88
C ASP A 26 3.54 -17.14 -14.65
N PRO A 27 4.08 -17.95 -13.72
CA PRO A 27 3.45 -18.13 -12.42
C PRO A 27 3.49 -16.81 -11.63
N PRO A 28 2.64 -16.63 -10.60
CA PRO A 28 2.78 -15.51 -9.66
C PRO A 28 4.17 -15.52 -9.01
N TYR A 29 4.76 -14.35 -8.83
CA TYR A 29 6.03 -14.17 -8.13
C TYR A 29 5.82 -13.38 -6.85
N ILE A 30 6.56 -13.74 -5.81
CA ILE A 30 6.64 -12.97 -4.56
C ILE A 30 8.07 -12.51 -4.31
N ARG A 31 8.22 -11.36 -3.66
CA ARG A 31 9.53 -10.87 -3.21
C ARG A 31 9.68 -11.13 -1.72
N VAL A 32 10.65 -11.95 -1.34
CA VAL A 32 11.00 -12.23 0.07
C VAL A 32 12.46 -11.85 0.29
N ASN A 33 12.74 -11.02 1.29
CA ASN A 33 14.11 -10.54 1.57
C ASN A 33 14.81 -10.01 0.32
N THR A 34 14.13 -9.15 -0.44
CA THR A 34 14.57 -8.56 -1.72
C THR A 34 14.67 -9.51 -2.92
N VAL A 35 14.60 -10.83 -2.71
CA VAL A 35 14.73 -11.85 -3.75
C VAL A 35 13.35 -12.16 -4.34
N LEU A 36 13.25 -12.08 -5.67
CA LEU A 36 12.04 -12.43 -6.40
C LEU A 36 12.03 -13.95 -6.67
N GLN A 37 10.94 -14.64 -6.30
CA GLN A 37 10.80 -16.09 -6.46
C GLN A 37 9.38 -16.46 -6.88
N PRO A 38 9.21 -17.51 -7.71
CA PRO A 38 7.88 -17.96 -8.11
C PRO A 38 7.16 -18.60 -6.93
N VAL A 39 5.85 -18.41 -6.84
CA VAL A 39 5.01 -19.12 -5.86
C VAL A 39 4.95 -20.60 -6.26
N LYS A 40 5.34 -21.49 -5.35
CA LYS A 40 5.37 -22.93 -5.61
C LYS A 40 3.98 -23.45 -5.95
N ASP A 41 3.94 -24.43 -6.86
CA ASP A 41 2.73 -25.15 -7.28
C ASP A 41 1.66 -24.28 -7.96
N PHE A 42 2.01 -23.06 -8.39
CA PHE A 42 1.16 -22.25 -9.26
C PHE A 42 1.54 -22.44 -10.73
N PRO A 43 0.57 -22.71 -11.62
CA PRO A 43 0.81 -22.73 -13.06
C PRO A 43 1.03 -21.31 -13.61
N ALA A 44 1.49 -21.24 -14.86
CA ALA A 44 1.50 -19.97 -15.59
C ALA A 44 0.10 -19.37 -15.70
N MET A 45 -0.01 -18.07 -15.44
CA MET A 45 -1.28 -17.35 -15.47
C MET A 45 -1.70 -17.08 -16.92
N THR A 46 -2.97 -17.33 -17.25
CA THR A 46 -3.55 -16.92 -18.52
C THR A 46 -4.11 -15.50 -18.42
N THR A 47 -4.44 -14.88 -19.57
CA THR A 47 -5.12 -13.57 -19.59
C THR A 47 -6.45 -13.60 -18.82
N GLU A 48 -7.20 -14.70 -18.94
CA GLU A 48 -8.46 -14.88 -18.21
C GLU A 48 -8.23 -14.92 -16.69
N ASP A 49 -7.15 -15.57 -16.25
CA ASP A 49 -6.81 -15.66 -14.83
C ASP A 49 -6.44 -14.30 -14.23
N VAL A 50 -5.66 -13.49 -14.96
CA VAL A 50 -5.27 -12.15 -14.51
C VAL A 50 -6.47 -11.20 -14.50
N ASN A 51 -7.34 -11.26 -15.52
CA ASN A 51 -8.58 -10.48 -15.55
C ASN A 51 -9.52 -10.86 -14.40
N TYR A 52 -9.67 -12.16 -14.14
CA TYR A 52 -10.46 -12.65 -13.01
C TYR A 52 -9.86 -12.25 -11.65
N PHE A 53 -8.53 -12.17 -11.55
CA PHE A 53 -7.86 -11.65 -10.36
C PHE A 53 -8.17 -10.15 -10.18
N LEU A 54 -8.05 -9.35 -11.24
CA LEU A 54 -8.35 -7.92 -11.21
C LEU A 54 -9.81 -7.62 -10.87
N SER A 55 -10.76 -8.39 -11.41
CA SER A 55 -12.19 -8.21 -11.13
C SER A 55 -12.58 -8.53 -9.68
N GLN A 56 -11.70 -9.16 -8.90
CA GLN A 56 -11.89 -9.37 -7.46
C GLN A 56 -11.35 -8.20 -6.62
N LEU A 57 -10.53 -7.33 -7.21
CA LEU A 57 -9.89 -6.20 -6.53
C LEU A 57 -10.45 -4.84 -6.94
N LEU A 58 -11.00 -4.75 -8.16
CA LEU A 58 -11.46 -3.51 -8.78
C LEU A 58 -12.96 -3.48 -8.94
N GLU A 59 -13.53 -2.29 -8.77
CA GLU A 59 -14.92 -1.98 -9.14
C GLU A 59 -15.06 -1.79 -10.66
N GLU A 60 -16.30 -1.79 -11.18
CA GLU A 60 -16.56 -1.73 -12.63
C GLU A 60 -16.01 -0.46 -13.30
N ASP A 61 -16.11 0.68 -12.63
CA ASP A 61 -15.59 1.98 -13.10
C ASP A 61 -14.06 1.99 -13.15
N GLN A 62 -13.41 1.40 -12.14
CA GLN A 62 -11.96 1.23 -12.11
C GLN A 62 -11.45 0.27 -13.19
N LEU A 63 -12.19 -0.80 -13.48
CA LEU A 63 -11.87 -1.70 -14.61
C LEU A 63 -11.93 -0.96 -15.95
N GLN A 64 -12.97 -0.13 -16.16
CA GLN A 64 -13.06 0.72 -17.36
C GLN A 64 -11.90 1.71 -17.43
N LEU A 65 -11.52 2.31 -16.30
CA LEU A 65 -10.40 3.24 -16.25
C LEU A 65 -9.08 2.55 -16.61
N LEU A 66 -8.85 1.33 -16.09
CA LEU A 66 -7.69 0.51 -16.44
C LEU A 66 -7.68 0.13 -17.93
N ASP A 67 -8.82 -0.19 -18.52
CA ASP A 67 -8.92 -0.50 -19.95
C ASP A 67 -8.62 0.69 -20.86
N VAL A 68 -9.01 1.90 -20.45
CA VAL A 68 -8.77 3.15 -21.19
C VAL A 68 -7.35 3.65 -20.98
N ASN A 69 -6.92 3.82 -19.73
CA ASN A 69 -5.64 4.42 -19.36
C ASN A 69 -4.47 3.44 -19.46
N ARG A 70 -4.74 2.13 -19.46
CA ARG A 70 -3.75 1.05 -19.45
C ARG A 70 -2.88 0.96 -18.19
N GLU A 71 -3.19 1.76 -17.18
CA GLU A 71 -2.60 1.71 -15.84
C GLU A 71 -3.59 2.25 -14.79
N LEU A 72 -3.47 1.76 -13.56
CA LEU A 72 -4.23 2.19 -12.40
C LEU A 72 -3.47 1.88 -11.10
N ASP A 73 -3.24 2.91 -10.28
CA ASP A 73 -2.76 2.79 -8.90
C ASP A 73 -3.95 2.89 -7.93
N PHE A 74 -4.00 2.01 -6.93
CA PHE A 74 -5.04 2.00 -5.88
C PHE A 74 -4.57 1.21 -4.66
N SER A 75 -5.35 1.22 -3.57
CA SER A 75 -5.12 0.35 -2.41
C SER A 75 -6.20 -0.71 -2.25
N VAL A 76 -5.82 -1.90 -1.78
CA VAL A 76 -6.78 -2.95 -1.38
C VAL A 76 -6.48 -3.47 0.03
N ALA A 77 -7.54 -3.75 0.78
CA ALA A 77 -7.45 -4.33 2.12
C ALA A 77 -7.77 -5.83 2.10
N LEU A 78 -6.94 -6.64 2.76
CA LEU A 78 -7.22 -8.05 3.05
C LEU A 78 -7.84 -8.15 4.44
N GLY A 79 -9.12 -7.80 4.54
CA GLY A 79 -9.82 -7.66 5.82
C GLY A 79 -9.06 -6.70 6.74
N THR A 80 -8.80 -7.12 7.98
CA THR A 80 -7.98 -6.36 8.95
C THR A 80 -6.53 -6.85 9.03
N LYS A 81 -6.12 -7.82 8.19
CA LYS A 81 -4.79 -8.47 8.29
C LYS A 81 -3.69 -7.63 7.66
N ALA A 82 -3.95 -7.06 6.48
CA ALA A 82 -2.96 -6.38 5.67
C ALA A 82 -3.62 -5.44 4.66
N ARG A 83 -2.87 -4.44 4.21
CA ARG A 83 -3.21 -3.60 3.06
C ARG A 83 -2.13 -3.73 1.99
N PHE A 84 -2.52 -3.52 0.75
CA PHE A 84 -1.62 -3.57 -0.39
C PHE A 84 -1.81 -2.33 -1.24
N ARG A 85 -0.71 -1.71 -1.64
CA ARG A 85 -0.73 -0.79 -2.78
C ARG A 85 -0.66 -1.64 -4.03
N VAL A 86 -1.60 -1.43 -4.94
CA VAL A 86 -1.73 -2.15 -6.18
C VAL A 86 -1.46 -1.20 -7.34
N ASN A 87 -0.62 -1.65 -8.26
CA ASN A 87 -0.45 -1.05 -9.57
C ASN A 87 -0.85 -2.11 -10.61
N ALA A 88 -2.00 -1.89 -11.26
CA ALA A 88 -2.47 -2.70 -12.38
C ALA A 88 -2.10 -2.00 -13.68
N PHE A 89 -1.58 -2.71 -14.67
CA PHE A 89 -1.11 -2.13 -15.92
C PHE A 89 -1.10 -3.14 -17.07
N PHE A 90 -0.94 -2.66 -18.29
CA PHE A 90 -0.74 -3.53 -19.47
C PHE A 90 0.73 -3.60 -19.88
N GLN A 91 1.21 -4.79 -20.22
CA GLN A 91 2.50 -4.99 -20.86
C GLN A 91 2.35 -5.90 -22.09
N LYS A 92 2.96 -5.52 -23.22
CA LYS A 92 2.88 -6.28 -24.48
C LYS A 92 1.45 -6.69 -24.89
N GLY A 93 0.45 -5.88 -24.52
CA GLY A 93 -0.96 -6.14 -24.81
C GLY A 93 -1.68 -7.08 -23.83
N THR A 94 -1.03 -7.53 -22.75
CA THR A 94 -1.65 -8.35 -21.70
C THR A 94 -1.66 -7.62 -20.35
N PRO A 95 -2.66 -7.88 -19.49
CA PRO A 95 -2.74 -7.29 -18.15
C PRO A 95 -1.66 -7.86 -17.23
N SER A 96 -1.21 -7.05 -16.29
CA SER A 96 -0.26 -7.41 -15.23
C SER A 96 -0.56 -6.60 -13.97
N VAL A 97 -0.15 -7.14 -12.83
CA VAL A 97 -0.39 -6.52 -11.52
C VAL A 97 0.87 -6.62 -10.66
N ALA A 98 1.25 -5.50 -10.05
CA ALA A 98 2.25 -5.45 -8.99
C ALA A 98 1.58 -4.97 -7.70
N LEU A 99 1.70 -5.74 -6.64
CA LEU A 99 1.16 -5.41 -5.32
C LEU A 99 2.32 -5.30 -4.34
N ARG A 100 2.30 -4.27 -3.50
CA ARG A 100 3.25 -4.09 -2.40
C ARG A 100 2.51 -4.14 -1.08
N LEU A 101 2.99 -4.98 -0.16
CA LEU A 101 2.47 -5.02 1.20
C LEU A 101 2.77 -3.68 1.89
N ILE A 102 1.72 -3.07 2.42
CA ILE A 102 1.80 -1.84 3.21
C ILE A 102 2.03 -2.23 4.67
N PRO A 103 3.05 -1.66 5.35
CA PRO A 103 3.29 -1.94 6.76
C PRO A 103 2.06 -1.58 7.62
N ALA A 104 1.58 -2.54 8.40
CA ALA A 104 0.43 -2.34 9.28
C ALA A 104 0.78 -1.52 10.54
N VAL A 105 2.04 -1.56 10.98
CA VAL A 105 2.49 -0.92 12.21
C VAL A 105 3.24 0.36 11.84
N ILE A 106 2.76 1.48 12.37
CA ILE A 106 3.50 2.74 12.33
C ILE A 106 4.63 2.63 13.37
N PRO A 107 5.91 2.73 12.97
CA PRO A 107 7.01 2.69 13.92
C PRO A 107 7.02 3.97 14.78
N SER A 108 7.48 3.87 16.02
CA SER A 108 7.71 5.08 16.83
C SER A 108 8.91 5.86 16.32
N LEU A 109 8.94 7.17 16.56
CA LEU A 109 10.09 8.02 16.21
C LEU A 109 11.40 7.50 16.81
N GLU A 110 11.35 6.97 18.03
CA GLU A 110 12.53 6.40 18.72
C GLU A 110 13.02 5.13 18.02
N SER A 111 12.10 4.26 17.58
CA SER A 111 12.47 3.01 16.89
C SER A 111 13.12 3.24 15.53
N LEU A 112 12.85 4.39 14.90
CA LEU A 112 13.48 4.81 13.66
C LEU A 112 14.89 5.39 13.84
N HIS A 113 15.34 5.58 15.09
CA HIS A 113 16.63 6.21 15.41
C HIS A 113 16.80 7.59 14.74
N LEU A 114 15.70 8.33 14.61
CA LEU A 114 15.71 9.66 14.02
C LEU A 114 16.18 10.71 15.05
N PRO A 115 16.73 11.85 14.60
CA PRO A 115 17.18 12.88 15.51
C PRO A 115 16.05 13.47 16.38
N ASP A 116 16.33 13.68 17.66
CA ASP A 116 15.37 14.21 18.67
C ASP A 116 14.70 15.52 18.29
N VAL A 117 15.31 16.28 17.37
CA VAL A 117 14.70 17.50 16.83
C VAL A 117 13.31 17.23 16.23
N LEU A 118 13.08 16.06 15.61
CA LEU A 118 11.77 15.71 15.05
C LEU A 118 10.68 15.58 16.12
N VAL A 119 11.03 15.10 17.31
CA VAL A 119 10.10 15.05 18.45
C VAL A 119 9.67 16.48 18.82
N LYS A 120 10.63 17.41 18.88
CA LYS A 120 10.33 18.83 19.13
C LYS A 120 9.48 19.47 18.04
N LEU A 121 9.66 19.07 16.76
CA LEU A 121 8.82 19.56 15.67
C LEU A 121 7.35 19.14 15.86
N CYS A 122 7.08 17.96 16.44
CA CYS A 122 5.71 17.50 16.71
C CYS A 122 4.99 18.35 17.77
N GLU A 123 5.74 19.05 18.62
CA GLU A 123 5.21 19.98 19.64
C GLU A 123 4.85 21.35 19.06
N MET A 124 5.28 21.65 17.83
CA MET A 124 4.96 22.92 17.18
C MET A 124 3.47 23.00 16.85
N LYS A 125 2.85 24.15 17.16
CA LYS A 125 1.40 24.34 16.98
C LYS A 125 1.00 24.73 15.56
N GLN A 126 1.93 25.31 14.80
CA GLN A 126 1.70 25.79 13.44
C GLN A 126 3.02 25.88 12.67
N GLY A 127 2.94 25.78 11.35
CA GLY A 127 4.09 25.88 10.45
C GLY A 127 3.91 24.99 9.22
N LEU A 128 4.84 25.11 8.27
CA LEU A 128 4.96 24.21 7.13
C LEU A 128 6.20 23.35 7.33
N PHE A 129 6.01 22.03 7.32
CA PHE A 129 7.10 21.06 7.40
C PHE A 129 7.18 20.31 6.07
N LEU A 130 8.39 20.22 5.52
CA LEU A 130 8.66 19.52 4.28
C LEU A 130 9.60 18.36 4.56
N VAL A 131 9.14 17.15 4.29
CA VAL A 131 9.96 15.94 4.35
C VAL A 131 10.32 15.54 2.93
N VAL A 132 11.60 15.65 2.59
CA VAL A 132 12.11 15.48 1.22
C VAL A 132 13.11 14.35 1.13
N GLY A 133 13.23 13.74 -0.05
CA GLY A 133 14.14 12.63 -0.32
C GLY A 133 13.67 11.71 -1.44
N PRO A 134 14.52 10.81 -1.95
CA PRO A 134 14.17 9.90 -3.04
C PRO A 134 13.10 8.87 -2.63
N THR A 135 12.52 8.19 -3.63
CA THR A 135 11.56 7.09 -3.40
C THR A 135 12.21 5.98 -2.58
N GLY A 136 11.49 5.45 -1.58
CA GLY A 136 11.99 4.38 -0.70
C GLY A 136 12.89 4.83 0.47
N HIS A 137 13.15 6.13 0.64
CA HIS A 137 13.98 6.64 1.75
C HIS A 137 13.18 6.92 3.05
N GLY A 138 12.06 6.24 3.27
CA GLY A 138 11.32 6.31 4.54
C GLY A 138 10.54 7.59 4.83
N LYS A 139 10.32 8.46 3.82
CA LYS A 139 9.55 9.71 4.00
C LYS A 139 8.16 9.49 4.59
N SER A 140 7.36 8.64 3.95
CA SER A 140 6.00 8.32 4.39
C SER A 140 6.01 7.74 5.80
N THR A 141 6.99 6.86 6.10
CA THR A 141 7.20 6.31 7.44
C THR A 141 7.51 7.39 8.47
N THR A 142 8.41 8.34 8.17
CA THR A 142 8.73 9.45 9.08
C THR A 142 7.52 10.34 9.34
N ILE A 143 6.79 10.71 8.28
CA ILE A 143 5.56 11.51 8.40
C ILE A 143 4.53 10.77 9.25
N ALA A 144 4.31 9.48 8.99
CA ALA A 144 3.37 8.68 9.74
C ALA A 144 3.75 8.59 11.23
N SER A 145 5.03 8.37 11.55
CA SER A 145 5.52 8.38 12.94
C SER A 145 5.33 9.73 13.63
N MET A 146 5.51 10.84 12.90
CA MET A 146 5.27 12.19 13.44
C MET A 146 3.78 12.43 13.70
N ILE A 147 2.91 12.09 12.75
CA ILE A 147 1.45 12.20 12.90
C ILE A 147 0.98 11.33 14.06
N ASP A 148 1.47 10.10 14.18
CA ASP A 148 1.07 9.20 15.27
C ASP A 148 1.56 9.71 16.64
N ARG A 149 2.75 10.34 16.71
CA ARG A 149 3.21 11.04 17.92
C ARG A 149 2.28 12.20 18.30
N ILE A 150 1.82 12.99 17.33
CA ILE A 150 0.85 14.08 17.56
C ILE A 150 -0.47 13.49 18.06
N ASN A 151 -0.95 12.41 17.43
CA ASN A 151 -2.17 11.69 17.80
C ASN A 151 -2.13 11.14 19.24
N GLU A 152 -0.97 10.72 19.72
CA GLU A 152 -0.77 10.23 21.10
C GLU A 152 -0.73 11.35 22.14
N THR A 153 -0.19 12.51 21.77
CA THR A 153 0.19 13.55 22.75
C THR A 153 -0.79 14.72 22.79
N ARG A 154 -1.47 15.02 21.68
CA ARG A 154 -2.33 16.19 21.51
C ARG A 154 -3.76 15.78 21.14
N SER A 155 -4.71 16.67 21.42
CA SER A 155 -6.13 16.52 21.04
C SER A 155 -6.45 17.50 19.92
N GLU A 156 -6.16 17.09 18.69
CA GLU A 156 -6.30 17.90 17.47
C GLU A 156 -7.24 17.20 16.48
N HIS A 157 -7.60 17.93 15.42
CA HIS A 157 -8.18 17.35 14.21
C HIS A 157 -7.10 17.30 13.14
N ILE A 158 -6.77 16.09 12.69
CA ILE A 158 -5.74 15.84 11.68
C ILE A 158 -6.43 15.31 10.43
N VAL A 159 -6.17 15.96 9.29
CA VAL A 159 -6.68 15.52 7.99
C VAL A 159 -5.50 15.16 7.10
N THR A 160 -5.54 13.98 6.49
CA THR A 160 -4.57 13.57 5.47
C THR A 160 -5.26 13.45 4.11
N VAL A 161 -4.53 13.80 3.05
CA VAL A 161 -4.94 13.58 1.66
C VAL A 161 -3.79 12.85 0.98
N GLU A 162 -4.06 11.64 0.50
CA GLU A 162 -3.05 10.67 0.08
C GLU A 162 -3.43 9.99 -1.25
N ASP A 163 -2.43 9.50 -1.99
CA ASP A 163 -2.60 8.83 -3.29
C ASP A 163 -1.63 7.63 -3.42
N PRO A 164 -2.01 6.42 -2.96
CA PRO A 164 -3.16 6.13 -2.09
C PRO A 164 -2.78 6.25 -0.60
N ILE A 165 -3.73 5.98 0.32
CA ILE A 165 -3.45 5.93 1.76
C ILE A 165 -2.46 4.79 2.07
N GLU A 166 -1.30 5.15 2.62
CA GLU A 166 -0.29 4.19 3.06
C GLU A 166 -0.58 3.69 4.48
N TYR A 167 -0.35 4.51 5.51
CA TYR A 167 -0.55 4.08 6.90
C TYR A 167 -1.97 4.37 7.36
N ILE A 168 -2.59 3.43 8.07
CA ILE A 168 -3.91 3.66 8.69
C ILE A 168 -3.71 4.07 10.13
N PHE A 169 -4.24 5.24 10.49
CA PHE A 169 -4.20 5.71 11.86
C PHE A 169 -5.44 5.25 12.63
N THR A 170 -5.21 4.78 13.86
CA THR A 170 -6.28 4.60 14.84
C THR A 170 -6.40 5.87 15.66
N ASN A 171 -7.61 6.40 15.84
CA ASN A 171 -7.85 7.55 16.70
C ASN A 171 -7.38 7.27 18.13
N LYS A 172 -6.51 8.15 18.66
CA LYS A 172 -6.01 8.10 20.04
C LYS A 172 -6.54 9.32 20.80
N LYS A 173 -5.72 10.35 21.05
CA LYS A 173 -6.19 11.62 21.60
C LYS A 173 -6.74 12.57 20.53
N SER A 174 -6.28 12.44 19.29
CA SER A 174 -6.73 13.24 18.15
C SER A 174 -7.77 12.49 17.32
N LEU A 175 -8.60 13.24 16.60
CA LEU A 175 -9.45 12.73 15.54
C LEU A 175 -8.67 12.81 14.22
N ILE A 176 -8.53 11.67 13.54
CA ILE A 176 -7.84 11.58 12.25
C ILE A 176 -8.84 11.17 11.17
N GLU A 177 -8.89 11.96 10.10
CA GLU A 177 -9.65 11.67 8.89
C GLU A 177 -8.69 11.58 7.71
N GLN A 178 -8.62 10.41 7.09
CA GLN A 178 -7.77 10.17 5.92
C GLN A 178 -8.65 10.15 4.67
N ARG A 179 -8.22 10.85 3.63
CA ARG A 179 -8.93 10.92 2.35
C ARG A 179 -8.03 10.40 1.24
N GLU A 180 -8.43 9.34 0.58
CA GLU A 180 -7.74 8.81 -0.60
C GLU A 180 -8.20 9.55 -1.86
N MET A 181 -7.25 10.03 -2.66
CA MET A 181 -7.54 10.65 -3.96
C MET A 181 -8.30 9.66 -4.85
N TYR A 182 -9.27 10.17 -5.62
CA TYR A 182 -10.11 9.40 -6.55
C TYR A 182 -11.12 8.44 -5.92
N ILE A 183 -11.07 8.24 -4.59
CA ILE A 183 -12.07 7.46 -3.83
C ILE A 183 -12.88 8.39 -2.93
N ASP A 184 -12.21 9.19 -2.10
CA ASP A 184 -12.83 10.07 -1.10
C ASP A 184 -12.79 11.56 -1.50
N THR A 185 -12.00 11.92 -2.52
CA THR A 185 -11.87 13.30 -3.01
C THR A 185 -11.40 13.45 -4.44
#